data_AF-A0A5B9WGP7-F1
#
_entry.id   AF-A0A5B9WGP7-F1
#
_cell.length_a   1.000
_cell.length_b   1.000
_cell.length_c   1.000
_cell.angle_alpha   90.00
_cell.angle_beta   90.00
_cell.angle_gamma   90.00
#
_symmetry.space_group_name_H-M   'P 1'
#
loop_
_entity.id
_entity.type
_entity.pdbx_description
1 polymer ?
#
loop_
_entity_poly.entity_id
_entity_poly.type
_entity_poly.pdbx_seq_one_letter_code
_entity_poly.pdbx_strand_id
1 'polypeptide(L)'
;MPFADLLGSMRESLREVVPVMIDLPYSLEIEATEDPTFFGFHSPELIGFTGVGHSVEDCLYQARWGMAEHVELLRSQGLSVPRTSPDPTVVIRNDPRGQSA
;
A
#
# COMPACT_ATOMS: atom_id res chain seq x y z
N MET A 1 8.81 45.36 -0.09
CA MET A 1 8.74 43.98 -0.60
C MET A 1 7.94 44.01 -1.90
N PRO A 2 8.55 43.79 -3.06
CA PRO A 2 7.87 43.85 -4.35
C PRO A 2 6.90 42.68 -4.50
N PHE A 3 5.74 42.94 -5.11
CA PHE A 3 4.64 41.98 -5.31
C PHE A 3 5.06 40.69 -6.05
N ALA A 4 6.18 40.73 -6.78
CA ALA A 4 6.79 39.59 -7.46
C ALA A 4 7.34 38.52 -6.50
N ASP A 5 7.86 38.91 -5.33
CA ASP A 5 8.43 37.97 -4.35
C ASP A 5 7.33 37.17 -3.62
N LEU A 6 6.15 37.77 -3.45
CA LEU A 6 4.98 37.11 -2.85
C LEU A 6 4.37 36.05 -3.79
N LEU A 7 4.35 36.34 -5.10
CA LEU A 7 3.95 35.37 -6.13
C LEU A 7 4.99 34.25 -6.28
N GLY A 8 6.28 34.55 -6.14
CA GLY A 8 7.34 33.54 -6.09
C GLY A 8 7.19 32.59 -4.91
N SER A 9 6.93 33.14 -3.72
CA SER A 9 6.71 32.36 -2.49
C SER A 9 5.40 31.56 -2.51
N MET A 10 4.30 32.10 -3.07
CA MET A 10 3.06 31.35 -3.28
C MET A 10 3.20 30.24 -4.32
N ARG A 11 4.11 30.38 -5.30
CA ARG A 11 4.39 29.36 -6.30
C ARG A 11 5.28 28.23 -5.77
N GLU A 12 6.06 28.47 -4.71
CA GLU A 12 6.75 27.42 -3.95
C GLU A 12 5.81 26.67 -2.98
N SER A 13 4.72 27.30 -2.52
CA SER A 13 3.69 26.66 -1.67
C SER A 13 2.68 25.79 -2.41
N LEU A 14 2.73 25.72 -3.74
CA LEU A 14 1.96 24.77 -4.55
C LEU A 14 2.92 23.78 -5.20
N ARG A 15 3.62 22.97 -4.40
CA ARG A 15 3.93 21.61 -4.86
C ARG A 15 2.58 20.98 -5.12
N GLU A 16 2.26 20.84 -6.39
CA GLU A 16 1.17 20.00 -6.88
C GLU A 16 1.24 18.68 -6.10
N VAL A 17 0.28 18.44 -5.22
CA VAL A 17 0.09 17.13 -4.60
C VAL A 17 -0.39 16.26 -5.75
N VAL A 18 0.55 15.72 -6.53
CA VAL A 18 0.24 14.64 -7.47
C VAL A 18 -0.38 13.55 -6.63
N PRO A 19 -1.69 13.25 -6.79
CA PRO A 19 -2.32 12.20 -6.01
C PRO A 19 -1.60 10.91 -6.37
N VAL A 20 -0.86 10.37 -5.41
CA VAL A 20 -0.08 9.17 -5.62
C VAL A 20 -1.07 8.02 -5.73
N MET A 21 -1.18 7.44 -6.93
CA MET A 21 -2.15 6.37 -7.22
C MET A 21 -1.91 5.11 -6.37
N ILE A 22 -0.67 4.88 -5.93
CA ILE A 22 -0.28 3.79 -5.03
C ILE A 22 0.71 4.34 -4.01
N ASP A 23 0.29 4.38 -2.74
CA ASP A 23 1.05 4.96 -1.63
C ASP A 23 1.07 3.96 -0.45
N LEU A 24 1.78 2.84 -0.66
CA LEU A 24 1.90 1.76 0.31
C LEU A 24 3.24 1.84 1.05
N PRO A 25 3.28 1.68 2.38
CA PRO A 25 4.54 1.69 3.16
C PRO A 25 5.37 0.40 3.03
N TYR A 26 4.76 -0.69 2.56
CA TYR A 26 5.38 -2.00 2.34
C TYR A 26 4.92 -2.57 1.00
N SER A 27 5.64 -3.56 0.48
CA SER A 27 5.22 -4.26 -0.74
C SER A 27 3.95 -5.08 -0.50
N LEU A 28 3.20 -5.31 -1.57
CA LEU A 28 1.94 -6.05 -1.56
C LEU A 28 1.98 -7.13 -2.62
N GLU A 29 1.70 -8.37 -2.23
CA GLU A 29 1.43 -9.45 -3.16
C GLU A 29 -0.07 -9.72 -3.19
N ILE A 30 -0.67 -9.60 -4.37
CA ILE A 30 -2.09 -9.89 -4.64
C ILE A 30 -2.15 -11.19 -5.42
N GLU A 31 -2.97 -12.14 -4.96
CA GLU A 31 -3.06 -13.48 -5.52
C GLU A 31 -4.50 -13.79 -5.90
N ALA A 32 -4.70 -14.33 -7.10
CA ALA A 32 -5.96 -14.98 -7.45
C ALA A 32 -6.20 -16.17 -6.52
N THR A 33 -7.46 -16.41 -6.15
CA THR A 33 -7.85 -17.52 -5.27
C THR A 33 -8.71 -18.54 -6.01
N GLU A 34 -8.99 -19.69 -5.39
CA GLU A 34 -9.95 -20.67 -5.90
C GLU A 34 -11.38 -20.12 -6.00
N ASP A 35 -11.72 -19.11 -5.20
CA ASP A 35 -12.96 -18.37 -5.33
C ASP A 35 -12.76 -17.20 -6.30
N PRO A 36 -13.37 -17.22 -7.50
CA PRO A 36 -13.19 -16.19 -8.51
C PRO A 36 -13.76 -14.82 -8.12
N THR A 37 -14.46 -14.72 -6.98
CA THR A 37 -15.02 -13.48 -6.45
C THR A 37 -13.97 -12.66 -5.68
N PHE A 38 -12.87 -13.28 -5.24
CA PHE A 38 -11.91 -12.66 -4.35
C PHE A 38 -10.46 -12.82 -4.82
N PHE A 39 -9.69 -11.76 -4.62
CA PHE A 39 -8.25 -11.80 -4.53
C PHE A 39 -7.84 -11.86 -3.07
N GLY A 40 -6.85 -12.68 -2.75
CA GLY A 40 -6.12 -12.60 -1.50
C GLY A 40 -4.99 -11.59 -1.63
N PHE A 41 -4.60 -10.94 -0.54
CA PHE A 41 -3.37 -10.15 -0.52
C PHE A 41 -2.64 -10.25 0.80
N HIS A 42 -1.33 -10.05 0.76
CA HIS A 42 -0.47 -9.99 1.94
C HIS A 42 0.75 -9.12 1.67
N SER A 43 1.47 -8.76 2.73
CA SER A 43 2.77 -8.08 2.62
C SER A 43 3.89 -9.03 3.01
N PRO A 44 4.91 -9.23 2.15
CA PRO A 44 6.10 -10.01 2.50
C PRO A 44 6.87 -9.44 3.70
N GLU A 45 6.88 -8.12 3.86
CA GLU A 45 7.62 -7.43 4.92
C GLU A 45 6.82 -7.30 6.22
N LEU A 46 5.48 -7.21 6.14
CA LEU A 46 4.60 -7.02 7.29
C LEU A 46 3.97 -8.36 7.69
N ILE A 47 4.72 -9.19 8.43
CA ILE A 47 4.29 -10.53 8.85
C ILE A 47 2.92 -10.49 9.55
N GLY A 48 2.04 -11.42 9.16
CA GLY A 48 0.68 -11.57 9.69
C GLY A 48 -0.33 -10.60 9.07
N PHE A 49 0.10 -9.65 8.25
CA PHE A 49 -0.80 -8.79 7.49
C PHE A 49 -1.33 -9.52 6.26
N THR A 50 -2.64 -9.77 6.25
CA THR A 50 -3.35 -10.41 5.14
C THR A 50 -4.73 -9.79 4.98
N GLY A 51 -5.32 -9.93 3.80
CA GLY A 51 -6.70 -9.50 3.54
C GLY A 51 -7.24 -10.07 2.24
N VAL A 52 -8.47 -9.68 1.92
CA VAL A 52 -9.15 -10.05 0.68
C VAL A 52 -9.79 -8.81 0.06
N GLY A 53 -9.89 -8.79 -1.27
CA GLY A 53 -10.57 -7.73 -2.01
C GLY A 53 -11.29 -8.29 -3.24
N HIS A 54 -12.31 -7.58 -3.72
CA HIS A 54 -13.10 -8.01 -4.89
C HIS A 54 -12.47 -7.60 -6.22
N SER A 55 -11.48 -6.71 -6.18
CA SER A 55 -10.71 -6.26 -7.33
C SER A 55 -9.29 -5.88 -6.90
N VAL A 56 -8.37 -5.76 -7.85
CA VAL A 56 -7.00 -5.28 -7.57
C VAL A 56 -7.03 -3.88 -6.94
N GLU A 57 -7.91 -3.00 -7.40
CA GLU A 57 -8.08 -1.65 -6.84
C GLU A 57 -8.56 -1.69 -5.39
N ASP A 58 -9.52 -2.56 -5.08
CA ASP A 58 -10.01 -2.78 -3.71
C ASP A 58 -8.90 -3.32 -2.82
N CYS A 59 -8.10 -4.29 -3.28
CA CYS A 59 -6.93 -4.78 -2.55
C CYS A 59 -5.95 -3.64 -2.20
N LEU A 60 -5.65 -2.76 -3.16
CA LEU A 60 -4.76 -1.62 -2.93
C LEU A 60 -5.34 -0.64 -1.91
N TYR A 61 -6.63 -0.33 -2.02
CA TYR A 61 -7.32 0.58 -1.12
C TYR A 61 -7.34 0.05 0.32
N GLN A 62 -7.74 -1.21 0.49
CA GLN A 62 -7.76 -1.90 1.78
C GLN A 62 -6.35 -2.03 2.36
N ALA A 63 -5.37 -2.39 1.52
CA ALA A 63 -4.00 -2.58 1.97
C ALA A 63 -3.40 -1.31 2.56
N ARG A 64 -3.66 -0.14 1.97
CA ARG A 64 -3.15 1.14 2.46
C ARG A 64 -3.53 1.40 3.91
N TRP A 65 -4.81 1.29 4.23
CA TRP A 65 -5.31 1.53 5.59
C TRP A 65 -4.98 0.37 6.52
N GLY A 66 -5.15 -0.87 6.07
CA GLY A 66 -4.85 -2.07 6.84
C GLY A 66 -3.40 -2.16 7.28
N MET A 67 -2.44 -1.75 6.44
CA MET A 67 -1.02 -1.70 6.83
C MET A 67 -0.77 -0.69 7.95
N ALA A 68 -1.40 0.48 7.89
CA ALA A 68 -1.26 1.50 8.94
C ALA A 68 -1.85 1.00 10.26
N GLU A 69 -3.04 0.39 10.23
CA GLU A 69 -3.71 -0.18 11.40
C GLU A 69 -2.89 -1.33 12.01
N HIS A 70 -2.37 -2.24 11.17
CA HIS A 70 -1.54 -3.35 11.64
C HIS A 70 -0.24 -2.86 12.29
N VAL A 71 0.39 -1.83 11.73
CA VAL A 71 1.58 -1.20 12.34
C VAL A 71 1.25 -0.59 13.70
N GLU A 72 0.13 0.12 13.84
CA GLU A 72 -0.31 0.67 15.13
C GLU A 72 -0.62 -0.44 16.14
N LEU A 73 -1.23 -1.54 15.69
CA LEU A 73 -1.47 -2.70 16.53
C LEU A 73 -0.16 -3.28 17.07
N LEU A 74 0.84 -3.50 16.21
CA LEU A 74 2.17 -3.97 16.62
C LEU A 74 2.80 -3.05 17.68
N ARG A 75 2.73 -1.72 17.47
CA ARG A 75 3.22 -0.73 18.44
C ARG A 75 2.50 -0.85 19.78
N SER A 76 1.17 -0.94 19.76
CA SER A 76 0.35 -1.02 20.98
C SER A 76 0.64 -2.28 21.81
N GLN A 77 1.04 -3.36 21.16
CA GLN A 77 1.38 -4.64 21.77
C GLN A 77 2.85 -4.73 22.21
N GLY A 78 3.65 -3.68 21.98
CA GLY A 78 5.08 -3.67 22.26
C GLY A 78 5.88 -4.61 21.35
N LEU A 79 5.34 -4.95 20.18
CA LEU A 79 6.01 -5.78 19.17
C LEU A 79 6.87 -4.90 18.27
N SER A 80 7.92 -5.50 17.69
CA SER A 80 8.79 -4.82 16.73
C SER A 80 8.04 -4.52 15.44
N VAL A 81 8.04 -3.25 15.03
CA VAL A 81 7.53 -2.84 13.71
C VAL A 81 8.65 -2.99 12.67
N PRO A 82 8.40 -3.67 11.55
CA PRO A 82 9.39 -3.76 10.47
C PRO A 82 9.65 -2.37 9.87
N ARG A 83 10.84 -2.17 9.31
CA ARG A 83 11.17 -0.92 8.60
C ARG A 83 10.39 -0.87 7.28
N THR A 84 9.86 0.30 6.94
CA THR A 84 9.17 0.51 5.65
C THR A 84 10.08 0.22 4.46
N SER A 85 9.49 -0.26 3.37
CA SER A 85 10.23 -0.50 2.13
C SER A 85 10.55 0.83 1.45
N PRO A 86 11.81 1.07 1.01
CA PRO A 86 12.17 2.29 0.30
C PRO A 86 11.62 2.33 -1.13
N ASP A 87 11.31 1.18 -1.72
CA ASP A 87 10.75 1.02 -3.07
C ASP A 87 9.71 -0.10 -3.04
N PRO A 88 8.52 0.17 -2.47
CA PRO A 88 7.47 -0.84 -2.32
C PRO A 88 6.92 -1.23 -3.69
N THR A 89 6.77 -2.53 -3.92
CA THR A 89 6.22 -3.05 -5.19
C THR A 89 4.87 -3.70 -4.97
N VAL A 90 4.03 -3.70 -6.00
CA VAL A 90 2.79 -4.48 -6.03
C VAL A 90 2.96 -5.57 -7.07
N VAL A 91 2.85 -6.83 -6.64
CA VAL A 91 2.97 -8.00 -7.52
C VAL A 91 1.62 -8.71 -7.56
N ILE A 92 1.12 -9.00 -8.77
CA ILE A 92 -0.13 -9.74 -8.97
C ILE A 92 0.20 -11.12 -9.54
N ARG A 93 -0.31 -12.17 -8.92
CA ARG A 93 -0.05 -13.57 -9.31
C ARG A 93 -1.33 -14.38 -9.43
N ASN A 94 -1.30 -15.39 -10.29
CA ASN A 94 -2.33 -16.43 -10.31
C ASN A 94 -2.18 -17.34 -9.08
N ASP A 95 -3.24 -18.08 -8.71
CA ASP A 95 -3.14 -19.11 -7.67
C ASP A 95 -2.01 -20.09 -8.05
N PRO A 96 -0.99 -20.28 -7.20
CA PRO A 96 0.10 -21.21 -7.48
C PRO A 96 -0.38 -22.64 -7.70
N ARG A 97 -1.54 -23.04 -7.15
CA ARG A 97 -2.16 -24.35 -7.38
C ARG A 97 -2.73 -24.49 -8.79
N GLY A 98 -3.05 -23.39 -9.46
CA GLY A 98 -3.49 -23.37 -10.86
C GLY A 98 -2.38 -23.64 -11.88
N GLN A 99 -1.11 -23.68 -11.46
CA GLN A 99 0.05 -23.95 -12.32
C GLN A 99 0.47 -25.43 -12.39
N SER A 100 -0.29 -26.32 -11.72
CA SER A 100 -0.14 -27.78 -11.88
C SER A 100 -1.12 -28.29 -12.94
N ALA A 101 -0.81 -28.06 -14.22
CA ALA A 101 -1.50 -28.67 -15.36
C ALA A 101 -0.50 -29.01 -16.48
#